data_AF-A0A1Q3L2U8-F1
#
_entry.id   AF-A0A1Q3L2U8-F1
#
_cell.length_a   1.000
_cell.length_b   1.000
_cell.length_c   1.000
_cell.angle_alpha   90.00
_cell.angle_beta   90.00
_cell.angle_gamma   90.00
#
_symmetry.space_group_name_H-M   'P 1'
#
loop_
_entity.id
_entity.type
_entity.pdbx_description
1 polymer ?
#
loop_
_entity_poly.entity_id
_entity_poly.type
_entity_poly.pdbx_seq_one_letter_code
_entity_poly.pdbx_strand_id
1 'polypeptide(L)'
;MTLAGVLNNNESALRASLQAEYGIRLLLDAGGRTEPGRTPRELADLVEHLPGGCALGRAIGGDAAITTEAHMTRAVEHTIRMTAWSEAGGKGKQPEPMRLPRAAGEVAAEQAVESAKASAWERRQARREAASDPS
;
A
#
# COMPACT_ATOMS: atom_id res chain seq x y z
N MET A 1 -1.40 3.35 15.01
CA MET A 1 -1.87 2.14 14.31
C MET A 1 -2.05 1.06 15.37
N THR A 2 -3.23 0.46 15.55
CA THR A 2 -3.41 -0.58 16.59
C THR A 2 -3.06 -1.95 16.03
N LEU A 3 -2.33 -2.77 16.79
CA LEU A 3 -1.91 -4.12 16.40
C LEU A 3 -3.10 -4.99 15.94
N ALA A 4 -4.26 -4.83 16.58
CA ALA A 4 -5.50 -5.53 16.23
C ALA A 4 -6.02 -5.19 14.81
N GLY A 5 -5.91 -3.93 14.38
CA GLY A 5 -6.35 -3.52 13.03
C GLY A 5 -5.41 -4.04 11.93
N VAL A 6 -4.12 -4.15 12.24
CA VAL A 6 -3.11 -4.73 11.34
C VAL A 6 -3.30 -6.24 11.21
N LEU A 7 -3.58 -6.93 12.31
CA LEU A 7 -3.85 -8.36 12.33
C LEU A 7 -5.07 -8.72 11.47
N ASN A 8 -6.16 -7.94 11.52
CA ASN A 8 -7.37 -8.26 10.77
C ASN A 8 -7.27 -8.03 9.24
N ASN A 9 -6.50 -7.03 8.82
CA ASN A 9 -6.46 -6.63 7.40
C ASN A 9 -5.21 -7.06 6.65
N ASN A 10 -4.10 -7.33 7.36
CA ASN A 10 -2.78 -7.59 6.75
C ASN A 10 -2.05 -8.75 7.44
N GLU A 11 -2.79 -9.76 7.91
CA GLU A 11 -2.28 -10.87 8.72
C GLU A 11 -1.10 -11.61 8.07
N SER A 12 -1.24 -11.96 6.78
CA SER A 12 -0.21 -12.67 6.02
C SER A 12 1.06 -11.83 5.84
N ALA A 13 0.90 -10.52 5.62
CA ALA A 13 2.01 -9.59 5.47
C ALA A 13 2.74 -9.34 6.80
N LEU A 14 2.00 -9.26 7.91
CA LEU A 14 2.56 -9.20 9.26
C LEU A 14 3.38 -10.45 9.56
N ARG A 15 2.83 -11.64 9.30
CA ARG A 15 3.52 -12.92 9.51
C ARG A 15 4.81 -13.00 8.69
N ALA A 16 4.75 -12.64 7.41
CA ALA A 16 5.92 -12.63 6.53
C ALA A 16 7.01 -11.68 7.05
N SER A 17 6.62 -10.50 7.54
CA SER A 17 7.58 -9.50 8.05
C SER A 17 8.23 -9.94 9.36
N LEU A 18 7.44 -10.43 10.32
CA LEU A 18 7.97 -10.92 11.60
C LEU A 18 8.91 -12.13 11.40
N GLN A 19 8.56 -13.01 10.47
CA GLN A 19 9.38 -14.18 10.15
C GLN A 19 10.68 -13.79 9.46
N ALA A 20 10.64 -12.84 8.52
CA ALA A 20 11.81 -12.42 7.76
C ALA A 20 12.79 -11.59 8.61
N GLU A 21 12.29 -10.64 9.39
CA GLU A 21 13.12 -9.66 10.10
C GLU A 21 13.55 -10.14 11.49
N TYR A 22 12.66 -10.85 12.20
CA TYR A 22 12.90 -11.23 13.60
C TYR A 22 12.94 -12.75 13.82
N GLY A 23 12.70 -13.56 12.77
CA GLY A 23 12.59 -15.01 12.89
C GLY A 23 11.40 -15.48 13.73
N ILE A 24 10.41 -14.61 13.97
CA ILE A 24 9.26 -14.89 14.83
C ILE A 24 8.11 -15.45 14.01
N ARG A 25 7.61 -16.61 14.42
CA ARG A 25 6.50 -17.28 13.77
C ARG A 25 5.19 -16.95 14.47
N LEU A 26 4.24 -16.37 13.75
CA LEU A 26 2.88 -16.12 14.27
C LEU A 26 2.03 -17.39 14.12
N LEU A 27 1.60 -17.98 15.24
CA LEU A 27 0.80 -19.20 15.33
C LEU A 27 -0.67 -18.85 15.57
N LEU A 28 -1.47 -18.92 14.51
CA LEU A 28 -2.89 -18.56 14.58
C LEU A 28 -3.76 -19.61 15.23
N ASP A 29 -3.44 -20.89 15.01
CA ASP A 29 -4.16 -22.02 15.57
C ASP A 29 -4.11 -22.03 17.11
N ALA A 30 -3.16 -21.30 17.70
CA ALA A 30 -2.96 -21.15 19.15
C ALA A 30 -3.48 -19.82 19.72
N GLY A 31 -4.33 -19.08 18.98
CA GLY A 31 -4.91 -17.82 19.43
C GLY A 31 -3.98 -16.62 19.26
N GLY A 32 -3.17 -16.60 18.19
CA GLY A 32 -2.26 -15.48 17.89
C GLY A 32 -0.99 -15.45 18.73
N ARG A 33 -0.57 -16.61 19.25
CA ARG A 33 0.71 -16.75 19.97
C ARG A 33 1.87 -16.71 19.00
N THR A 34 3.06 -16.41 19.50
CA THR A 34 4.28 -16.41 18.70
C THR A 34 5.22 -17.53 19.13
N GLU A 35 6.09 -17.94 18.22
CA GLU A 35 7.25 -18.77 18.51
C GLU A 35 8.53 -18.03 18.12
N PRO A 36 9.45 -17.74 19.07
CA PRO A 36 9.32 -17.96 20.52
C PRO A 36 8.16 -17.14 21.14
N GLY A 37 7.67 -17.58 22.31
CA GLY A 37 6.57 -16.91 23.02
C GLY A 37 6.90 -15.45 23.34
N ARG A 38 6.06 -14.53 22.88
CA ARG A 38 6.14 -13.08 23.15
C ARG A 38 4.84 -12.58 23.74
N THR A 39 4.96 -11.58 24.58
CA THR A 39 3.80 -10.82 25.06
C THR A 39 3.24 -9.93 23.94
N PRO A 40 1.95 -9.60 23.97
CA PRO A 40 1.35 -8.69 22.99
C PRO A 40 2.03 -7.32 22.93
N ARG A 41 2.60 -6.87 24.06
CA ARG A 41 3.33 -5.60 24.15
C ARG A 41 4.66 -5.66 23.39
N GLU A 42 5.46 -6.70 23.62
CA GLU A 42 6.70 -6.91 22.86
C GLU A 42 6.44 -7.04 21.36
N LEU A 43 5.33 -7.70 20.98
CA LEU A 43 4.95 -7.82 19.58
C LEU A 43 4.59 -6.45 18.97
N ALA A 44 3.90 -5.59 19.71
CA ALA A 44 3.61 -4.22 19.27
C ALA A 44 4.91 -3.41 19.10
N ASP A 45 5.84 -3.51 20.05
CA ASP A 45 7.14 -2.82 19.99
C ASP A 45 7.95 -3.27 18.75
N LEU A 46 7.94 -4.56 18.44
CA LEU A 46 8.62 -5.12 17.25
C LEU A 46 8.00 -4.65 15.93
N VAL A 47 6.67 -4.57 15.88
CA VAL A 47 5.94 -4.08 14.71
C VAL A 47 6.22 -2.60 14.47
N GLU A 48 6.33 -1.80 15.53
CA GLU A 48 6.68 -0.37 15.44
C GLU A 48 8.09 -0.14 14.87
N HIS A 49 9.02 -1.08 15.11
CA HIS A 49 10.40 -0.99 14.65
C HIS A 49 10.70 -1.79 13.37
N LEU A 50 9.66 -2.28 12.67
CA LEU A 50 9.86 -2.98 11.39
C LEU A 50 10.52 -2.04 10.36
N PRO A 51 11.50 -2.53 9.59
CA PRO A 51 12.14 -1.72 8.57
C PRO A 51 11.15 -1.32 7.47
N GLY A 52 11.35 -0.12 6.94
CA GLY A 52 10.61 0.36 5.77
C GLY A 52 10.83 -0.56 4.57
N GLY A 53 9.78 -0.84 3.82
CA GLY A 53 9.81 -1.74 2.67
C GLY A 53 9.66 -3.23 2.99
N CYS A 54 9.44 -3.60 4.25
CA CYS A 54 9.03 -4.96 4.61
C CYS A 54 7.65 -5.32 4.04
N ALA A 55 7.27 -6.60 4.08
CA ALA A 55 6.01 -7.07 3.48
C ALA A 55 4.78 -6.35 4.07
N LEU A 56 4.79 -6.08 5.37
CA LEU A 56 3.75 -5.35 6.08
C LEU A 56 3.67 -3.90 5.61
N GLY A 57 4.83 -3.23 5.53
CA GLY A 57 4.92 -1.86 5.03
C GLY A 57 4.38 -1.74 3.60
N ARG A 58 4.69 -2.69 2.72
CA ARG A 58 4.15 -2.72 1.35
C ARG A 58 2.64 -2.94 1.29
N ALA A 59 2.11 -3.77 2.20
CA ALA A 59 0.67 -4.01 2.27
C ALA A 59 -0.10 -2.75 2.73
N ILE A 60 0.47 -2.03 3.71
CA ILE A 60 -0.07 -0.76 4.23
C ILE A 60 0.10 0.40 3.25
N GLY A 61 1.17 0.41 2.45
CA GLY A 61 1.47 1.52 1.55
C GLY A 61 2.15 2.72 2.25
N GLY A 62 2.21 3.84 1.53
CA GLY A 62 2.79 5.09 2.04
C GLY A 62 4.30 5.00 2.23
N ASP A 63 4.81 5.70 3.25
CA ASP A 63 6.24 5.73 3.58
C ASP A 63 6.76 4.38 4.10
N ALA A 64 5.91 3.62 4.80
CA ALA A 64 6.29 2.30 5.31
C ALA A 64 6.56 1.30 4.17
N ALA A 65 6.04 1.55 2.96
CA ALA A 65 6.22 0.66 1.81
C ALA A 65 7.58 0.78 1.12
N ILE A 66 8.37 1.81 1.44
CA ILE A 66 9.67 2.06 0.82
C ILE A 66 10.80 1.94 1.83
N THR A 67 11.95 1.48 1.38
CA THR A 67 13.16 1.45 2.20
C THR A 67 13.73 2.86 2.37
N THR A 68 14.59 3.05 3.35
CA THR A 68 15.30 4.32 3.56
C THR A 68 16.10 4.73 2.33
N GLU A 69 16.77 3.79 1.66
CA GLU A 69 17.55 4.03 0.44
C GLU A 69 16.64 4.47 -0.71
N ALA A 70 15.46 3.84 -0.86
CA ALA A 70 14.48 4.25 -1.85
C ALA A 70 13.94 5.65 -1.56
N HIS A 71 13.73 6.00 -0.29
CA HIS A 71 13.33 7.34 0.12
C HIS A 71 14.41 8.38 -0.22
N MET A 72 15.67 8.10 0.11
CA MET A 72 16.81 8.97 -0.24
C MET A 72 16.97 9.14 -1.75
N THR A 73 16.86 8.05 -2.51
CA THR A 73 16.98 8.08 -3.97
C THR A 73 15.89 8.94 -4.61
N ARG A 74 14.65 8.84 -4.12
CA ARG A 74 13.54 9.68 -4.58
C ARG A 74 13.75 11.16 -4.26
N ALA A 75 14.28 11.47 -3.08
CA ALA A 75 14.60 12.84 -2.72
C ALA A 75 15.68 13.41 -3.66
N VAL A 76 16.75 12.65 -3.92
CA VAL A 76 17.83 13.04 -4.84
C VAL A 76 17.31 13.22 -6.26
N GLU A 77 16.52 12.28 -6.79
CA GLU A 77 15.89 12.39 -8.12
C GLU A 77 15.04 13.65 -8.25
N HIS A 78 14.23 13.95 -7.23
CA HIS A 78 13.39 15.13 -7.22
C HIS A 78 14.23 16.42 -7.18
N THR A 79 15.27 16.47 -6.35
CA THR A 79 16.22 17.59 -6.31
C THR A 79 16.86 17.83 -7.67
N ILE A 80 17.32 16.78 -8.36
CA ILE A 80 17.91 16.91 -9.71
C ILE A 80 16.91 17.51 -10.69
N ARG A 81 15.67 17.03 -10.70
CA ARG A 81 14.61 17.58 -11.58
C ARG A 81 14.29 19.04 -11.26
N MET A 82 14.22 19.38 -9.98
CA MET A 82 13.99 20.75 -9.54
C MET A 82 15.13 21.69 -9.94
N THR A 83 16.38 21.26 -9.80
CA THR A 83 17.55 22.00 -10.26
C THR A 83 17.49 22.22 -11.76
N ALA A 84 17.25 21.17 -12.56
CA ALA A 84 17.14 21.30 -14.02
C ALA A 84 16.03 22.25 -14.45
N TRP A 85 14.87 22.21 -13.78
CA TRP A 85 13.77 23.14 -14.04
C TRP A 85 14.12 24.59 -13.67
N SER A 86 14.81 24.79 -12.55
CA SER A 86 15.29 26.10 -12.11
C SER A 86 16.30 26.69 -13.10
N GLU A 87 17.30 25.90 -13.50
CA GLU A 87 18.33 26.31 -14.48
C GLU A 87 17.72 26.60 -15.87
N ALA A 88 16.63 25.93 -16.25
CA ALA A 88 15.86 26.23 -17.46
C ALA A 88 14.99 27.50 -17.35
N GLY A 89 15.13 28.28 -16.28
CA GLY A 89 14.41 29.53 -16.04
C GLY A 89 12.99 29.33 -15.50
N GLY A 90 12.69 28.17 -14.89
CA GLY A 90 11.41 27.92 -14.21
C GLY A 90 10.20 27.87 -15.15
N LYS A 91 10.42 27.62 -16.45
CA LYS A 91 9.33 27.59 -17.45
C LYS A 91 8.67 26.21 -17.49
N GLY A 92 7.34 26.19 -17.61
CA GLY A 92 6.55 24.97 -17.70
C GLY A 92 6.16 24.38 -16.35
N LYS A 93 5.67 23.14 -16.35
CA LYS A 93 5.18 22.48 -15.14
C LYS A 93 6.34 22.17 -14.19
N GLN A 94 6.28 22.69 -12.97
CA GLN A 94 7.23 22.35 -11.91
C GLN A 94 7.21 20.83 -11.67
N PRO A 95 8.38 20.17 -11.56
CA PRO A 95 8.47 18.77 -11.20
C PRO A 95 7.73 18.47 -9.89
N GLU A 96 6.81 17.51 -9.92
CA GLU A 96 6.22 16.96 -8.70
C GLU A 96 7.12 15.84 -8.14
N PRO A 97 7.19 15.69 -6.80
CA PRO A 97 7.79 14.52 -6.17
C PRO A 97 7.13 13.24 -6.70
N MET A 98 7.93 12.17 -6.80
CA MET A 98 7.37 10.85 -7.10
C MET A 98 6.30 10.49 -6.07
N ARG A 99 5.20 9.87 -6.50
CA ARG A 99 4.14 9.43 -5.59
C ARG A 99 4.59 8.21 -4.79
N LEU A 100 4.17 8.12 -3.54
CA LEU A 100 4.42 6.93 -2.71
C LEU A 100 3.62 5.73 -3.23
N PRO A 101 4.10 4.49 -2.99
CA PRO A 101 3.30 3.31 -3.26
C PRO A 101 1.98 3.39 -2.49
N ARG A 102 0.88 3.11 -3.19
CA ARG A 102 -0.44 3.02 -2.56
C ARG A 102 -0.58 1.70 -1.82
N ALA A 103 -1.43 1.68 -0.80
CA ALA A 103 -1.78 0.46 -0.09
C ALA A 103 -2.42 -0.55 -1.05
N ALA A 104 -2.21 -1.85 -0.84
CA ALA A 104 -2.86 -2.88 -1.65
C ALA A 104 -4.40 -2.77 -1.59
N GLY A 105 -4.94 -2.44 -0.42
CA GLY A 105 -6.38 -2.20 -0.22
C GLY A 105 -6.92 -0.98 -0.96
N GLU A 106 -6.12 0.09 -1.11
CA GLU A 106 -6.51 1.27 -1.88
C GLU A 106 -6.55 0.97 -3.38
N VAL A 107 -5.60 0.19 -3.88
CA VAL A 107 -5.58 -0.24 -5.30
C VAL A 107 -6.78 -1.13 -5.59
N ALA A 108 -7.08 -2.09 -4.72
CA ALA A 108 -8.23 -2.98 -4.86
C ALA A 108 -9.56 -2.22 -4.79
N ALA A 109 -9.69 -1.24 -3.88
CA ALA A 109 -10.89 -0.42 -3.76
C ALA A 109 -11.13 0.43 -5.01
N GLU A 110 -10.08 1.01 -5.59
CA GLU A 110 -10.19 1.77 -6.83
C GLU A 110 -10.60 0.88 -8.01
N GLN A 111 -10.02 -0.31 -8.14
CA GLN A 111 -10.41 -1.30 -9.14
C GLN A 111 -11.87 -1.75 -8.98
N ALA A 112 -12.36 -1.90 -7.74
CA ALA A 112 -13.75 -2.21 -7.45
C ALA A 112 -14.70 -1.08 -7.88
N VAL A 113 -14.31 0.18 -7.67
CA VAL A 113 -15.08 1.34 -8.11
C VAL A 113 -15.13 1.42 -9.65
N GLU A 114 -14.00 1.24 -10.32
CA GLU A 114 -13.93 1.28 -11.78
C GLU A 114 -14.71 0.13 -12.43
N SER A 115 -14.59 -1.09 -11.90
CA SER A 115 -15.41 -2.23 -12.36
C SER A 115 -16.90 -1.99 -12.14
N ALA A 116 -17.30 -1.42 -10.99
CA ALA A 116 -18.71 -1.09 -10.74
C ALA A 116 -19.25 -0.04 -11.72
N LYS A 117 -18.44 0.96 -12.09
CA LYS A 117 -18.78 1.96 -13.12
C LYS A 117 -18.93 1.30 -14.50
N ALA A 118 -18.01 0.42 -14.87
CA ALA A 118 -18.06 -0.33 -16.13
C ALA A 118 -19.36 -1.15 -16.23
N SER A 119 -19.67 -1.95 -15.20
CA SER A 119 -20.90 -2.76 -15.15
C SER A 119 -22.17 -1.89 -15.11
N ALA A 120 -22.13 -0.70 -14.52
CA ALA A 120 -23.25 0.25 -14.58
C ALA A 120 -23.41 0.88 -15.98
N TRP A 121 -22.32 1.09 -16.70
CA TRP A 121 -22.35 1.58 -18.08
C TRP A 121 -22.89 0.50 -19.04
N GLU A 122 -22.42 -0.74 -18.94
CA GLU A 122 -22.91 -1.88 -19.74
C GLU A 122 -24.42 -2.07 -19.58
N ARG A 123 -24.92 -2.06 -18.33
CA ARG A 123 -26.36 -2.13 -18.04
C ARG A 123 -27.15 -0.98 -18.66
N ARG A 124 -26.57 0.22 -18.78
CA ARG A 124 -27.22 1.37 -19.42
C ARG A 124 -27.24 1.23 -20.94
N GLN A 125 -26.20 0.69 -21.55
CA GLN A 125 -26.17 0.43 -23.00
C GLN A 125 -27.16 -0.65 -23.38
N ALA A 126 -27.16 -1.79 -22.69
CA ALA A 126 -28.12 -2.87 -22.94
C ALA A 126 -29.59 -2.41 -22.85
N ARG A 127 -29.90 -1.51 -21.90
CA ARG A 127 -31.24 -0.90 -21.80
C ARG A 127 -31.57 0.04 -22.95
N ARG A 128 -30.59 0.76 -23.50
CA ARG A 128 -30.79 1.65 -24.64
C ARG A 128 -31.01 0.86 -25.92
N GLU A 129 -30.22 -0.19 -26.14
CA GLU A 129 -30.35 -1.11 -27.27
C GLU A 129 -31.72 -1.82 -27.25
N ALA A 130 -32.13 -2.33 -26.09
CA ALA A 130 -33.46 -2.95 -25.93
C ALA A 130 -34.63 -1.95 -26.11
N ALA A 131 -34.41 -0.66 -25.88
CA ALA A 131 -35.42 0.38 -26.09
C ALA A 131 -35.46 0.90 -27.53
N SER A 132 -34.37 0.73 -28.30
CA SER A 132 -34.28 1.12 -29.70
C SER A 132 -34.80 0.06 -30.69
N ASP A 133 -35.16 -1.13 -30.20
CA ASP A 133 -35.70 -2.22 -31.00
C ASP A 133 -37.15 -2.57 -30.54
N PRO A 134 -38.14 -1.70 -30.80
CA PRO A 134 -39.53 -1.99 -30.49
C PRO A 134 -40.11 -2.83 -31.64
N SER A 135 -40.30 -4.13 -31.39
CA SER A 135 -41.17 -4.97 -32.23
C SER A 135 -42.62 -4.47 -32.20
#